data_AF-A0A2G6S5I5-F1
#
_entry.id   AF-A0A2G6S5I5-F1
#
_cell.length_a   1.000
_cell.length_b   1.000
_cell.length_c   1.000
_cell.angle_alpha   90.00
_cell.angle_beta   90.00
_cell.angle_gamma   90.00
#
_symmetry.space_group_name_H-M   'P 1'
#
loop_
_entity.id
_entity.type
_entity.pdbx_description
1 polymer ?
#
loop_
_entity_poly.entity_id
_entity_poly.type
_entity_poly.pdbx_seq_one_letter_code
_entity_poly.pdbx_strand_id
1 'polypeptide(L)'
;MESRQITNVQQALQTVAGVSPVNFGRRGFDDINIRGFRSTESILVDGLVQSPGMWAKLQPYGYERFEVLKGSASVLYGQVQPGGIVNAVSKRPKKEAINEVGVEVGSFGHA
;
A
#
# COMPACT_ATOMS: atom_id res chain seq x y z
N MET A 1 2.86 10.92 -5.42
CA MET A 1 2.56 10.76 -3.98
C MET A 1 3.12 11.90 -3.17
N GLU A 2 4.32 12.38 -3.53
CA GLU A 2 5.00 13.53 -2.90
C GLU A 2 4.14 14.80 -2.82
N SER A 3 3.43 15.17 -3.90
CA SER A 3 2.56 16.36 -3.90
C SER A 3 1.41 16.32 -2.88
N ARG A 4 1.06 15.14 -2.35
CA ARG A 4 -0.02 14.95 -1.38
C ARG A 4 0.48 14.57 0.02
N GLN A 5 1.80 14.56 0.25
CA GLN A 5 2.42 14.19 1.53
C GLN A 5 1.76 12.95 2.15
N ILE A 6 1.68 11.87 1.37
CA ILE A 6 1.00 10.65 1.78
C ILE A 6 1.84 9.93 2.84
N THR A 7 1.32 9.81 4.06
CA THR A 7 2.02 9.19 5.20
C THR A 7 1.61 7.74 5.46
N ASN A 8 0.54 7.26 4.82
CA ASN A 8 0.09 5.88 4.91
C ASN A 8 -0.53 5.39 3.59
N VAL A 9 -0.58 4.06 3.40
CA VAL A 9 -1.12 3.44 2.17
C VAL A 9 -2.59 3.75 1.98
N GLN A 10 -3.34 3.81 3.07
CA GLN A 10 -4.76 4.10 3.09
C GLN A 10 -5.07 5.44 2.40
N GLN A 11 -4.30 6.49 2.68
CA GLN A 11 -4.39 7.81 2.06
C GLN A 11 -3.95 7.79 0.58
N ALA A 12 -2.97 6.96 0.23
CA ALA A 12 -2.55 6.75 -1.15
C ALA A 12 -3.69 6.18 -2.01
N LEU A 13 -4.47 5.27 -1.44
CA LEU A 13 -5.54 4.54 -2.11
C LEU A 13 -6.89 5.25 -2.11
N GLN A 14 -7.07 6.33 -1.33
CA GLN A 14 -8.31 7.11 -1.26
C GLN A 14 -8.78 7.64 -2.63
N THR A 15 -7.86 7.85 -3.58
CA THR A 15 -8.20 8.30 -4.94
C THR A 15 -8.64 7.18 -5.88
N VAL A 16 -8.55 5.92 -5.46
CA VAL A 16 -8.92 4.78 -6.29
C VAL A 16 -10.38 4.40 -6.00
N ALA A 17 -11.26 4.60 -6.99
CA ALA A 17 -12.67 4.27 -6.85
C ALA A 17 -12.91 2.79 -6.49
N GLY A 18 -13.77 2.52 -5.51
CA GLY A 18 -14.07 1.17 -5.05
C GLY A 18 -12.96 0.53 -4.21
N VAL A 19 -11.95 1.30 -3.80
CA VAL A 19 -11.03 0.95 -2.72
C VAL A 19 -11.38 1.83 -1.53
N SER A 20 -11.61 1.21 -0.38
CA SER A 20 -11.85 1.93 0.86
C SER A 20 -10.85 1.47 1.91
N PRO A 21 -10.08 2.39 2.52
CA PRO A 21 -9.30 2.04 3.69
C PRO A 21 -10.25 1.64 4.82
N VAL A 22 -9.89 0.60 5.55
CA VAL A 22 -10.65 0.13 6.70
C VAL A 22 -9.72 0.16 7.90
N ASN A 23 -10.29 0.29 9.09
CA ASN A 23 -9.54 0.11 10.32
C ASN A 23 -10.24 -0.99 11.11
N PHE A 24 -9.64 -2.19 11.17
CA PHE A 24 -10.18 -3.28 11.99
C PHE A 24 -9.71 -3.20 13.46
N GLY A 25 -9.18 -2.06 13.90
CA GLY A 25 -8.66 -1.87 15.27
C GLY A 25 -7.32 -2.55 15.52
N ARG A 26 -6.72 -3.18 14.51
CA ARG A 26 -5.41 -3.85 14.61
C ARG A 26 -4.31 -2.84 14.30
N ARG A 27 -3.45 -2.57 15.28
CA ARG A 27 -2.28 -1.69 15.09
C ARG A 27 -1.22 -2.41 14.27
N GLY A 28 -0.64 -1.72 13.29
CA GLY A 28 0.51 -2.21 12.51
C GLY A 28 0.20 -2.86 11.16
N PHE A 29 -1.06 -2.83 10.70
CA PHE A 29 -1.49 -3.40 9.42
C PHE A 29 -2.14 -2.34 8.53
N ASP A 30 -1.94 -2.45 7.22
CA ASP A 30 -2.67 -1.65 6.22
C ASP A 30 -3.93 -2.40 5.79
N ASP A 31 -5.04 -2.09 6.47
CA ASP A 31 -6.32 -2.71 6.18
C ASP A 31 -7.06 -2.01 5.05
N ILE A 32 -7.47 -2.79 4.05
CA ILE A 32 -8.14 -2.28 2.85
C ILE A 32 -9.27 -3.21 2.40
N ASN A 33 -10.33 -2.58 1.89
CA ASN A 33 -11.38 -3.26 1.15
C ASN A 33 -11.33 -2.84 -0.33
N ILE A 34 -11.54 -3.80 -1.22
CA ILE A 34 -11.69 -3.56 -2.66
C ILE A 34 -13.03 -4.17 -3.08
N ARG A 35 -13.90 -3.36 -3.67
CA ARG A 35 -15.27 -3.77 -4.08
C ARG A 35 -16.06 -4.48 -2.97
N GLY A 36 -15.89 -4.06 -1.71
CA GLY A 36 -16.59 -4.61 -0.55
C GLY A 36 -15.94 -5.85 0.09
N PHE A 37 -14.86 -6.39 -0.49
CA PHE A 37 -14.14 -7.54 0.07
C PHE A 37 -12.88 -7.10 0.80
N ARG A 38 -12.63 -7.70 1.97
CA ARG A 38 -11.36 -7.53 2.70
C ARG A 38 -10.21 -8.06 1.85
N SER A 39 -9.26 -7.17 1.57
CA SER A 39 -8.11 -7.44 0.70
C SER A 39 -6.77 -7.17 1.40
N THR A 40 -6.75 -7.05 2.73
CA THR A 40 -5.53 -6.89 3.55
C THR A 40 -4.50 -7.98 3.25
N GLU A 41 -4.94 -9.24 3.10
CA GLU A 41 -4.04 -10.36 2.82
C GLU A 41 -3.59 -10.43 1.36
N SER A 42 -4.09 -9.52 0.50
CA SER A 42 -3.83 -9.43 -0.93
C SER A 42 -3.02 -8.19 -1.31
N ILE A 43 -2.19 -7.75 -0.36
CA ILE A 43 -1.15 -6.74 -0.60
C ILE A 43 0.14 -7.46 -1.00
N LEU A 44 0.68 -7.05 -2.14
CA LEU A 44 1.90 -7.58 -2.73
C LEU A 44 3.01 -6.54 -2.63
N VAL A 45 4.25 -6.99 -2.54
CA VAL A 45 5.46 -6.15 -2.68
C VAL A 45 6.22 -6.64 -3.89
N ASP A 46 6.38 -5.77 -4.88
CA ASP A 46 7.03 -6.09 -6.16
C ASP A 46 6.48 -7.36 -6.83
N GLY A 47 5.17 -7.61 -6.69
CA GLY A 47 4.48 -8.78 -7.25
C GLY A 47 4.56 -10.05 -6.38
N LEU A 48 5.19 -10.00 -5.21
CA LEU A 48 5.21 -11.12 -4.27
C LEU A 48 4.15 -10.93 -3.18
N VAL A 49 3.34 -11.97 -2.96
CA VAL A 49 2.38 -12.02 -1.85
C VAL A 49 3.15 -12.06 -0.53
N GLN A 50 2.78 -11.20 0.42
CA GLN A 50 3.38 -11.23 1.75
C GLN A 50 3.02 -12.53 2.46
N SER A 51 4.01 -13.13 3.13
CA SER A 51 3.79 -14.36 3.90
C SER A 51 2.66 -14.15 4.93
N PRO A 52 1.78 -15.14 5.14
CA PRO A 52 0.78 -15.07 6.20
C PRO A 52 1.42 -14.73 7.55
N GLY A 53 0.89 -13.71 8.23
CA GLY A 53 1.41 -13.22 9.51
C GLY A 53 2.55 -12.20 9.42
N MET A 54 3.11 -11.97 8.22
CA MET A 54 4.14 -10.94 7.96
C MET A 54 3.56 -9.64 7.38
N TRP A 55 2.24 -9.49 7.38
CA TRP A 55 1.63 -8.23 6.96
C TRP A 55 2.08 -7.10 7.87
N ALA A 56 2.70 -6.10 7.28
CA ALA A 56 3.25 -4.96 8.01
C ALA A 56 2.75 -3.68 7.38
N LYS A 57 2.65 -2.63 8.20
CA LYS A 57 2.38 -1.28 7.73
C LYS A 57 3.50 -0.83 6.79
N LEU A 58 3.16 -0.69 5.52
CA LEU A 58 4.05 -0.22 4.47
C LEU A 58 4.29 1.28 4.68
N GLN A 59 5.56 1.67 4.74
CA GLN A 59 5.92 3.09 4.72
C GLN A 59 5.91 3.59 3.27
N PRO A 60 5.00 4.51 2.88
CA PRO A 60 4.84 4.92 1.48
C PRO A 60 6.10 5.49 0.84
N TYR A 61 6.99 6.12 1.63
CA TYR A 61 8.24 6.69 1.13
C TYR A 61 9.17 5.64 0.50
N GLY A 62 9.12 4.37 0.94
CA GLY A 62 9.91 3.29 0.37
C GLY A 62 9.41 2.78 -0.99
N TYR A 63 8.23 3.21 -1.42
CA TYR A 63 7.56 2.73 -2.62
C TYR A 63 7.46 3.85 -3.67
N GLU A 64 7.67 3.48 -4.92
CA GLU A 64 7.52 4.40 -6.05
C GLU A 64 6.04 4.59 -6.40
N ARG A 65 5.26 3.50 -6.34
CA ARG A 65 3.82 3.53 -6.61
C ARG A 65 3.07 2.35 -5.97
N PHE A 66 1.76 2.52 -5.84
CA PHE A 66 0.81 1.47 -5.48
C PHE A 66 -0.10 1.24 -6.68
N GLU A 67 -0.15 0.00 -7.16
CA GLU A 67 -1.00 -0.42 -8.26
C GLU A 67 -2.19 -1.20 -7.70
N VAL A 68 -3.39 -0.94 -8.21
CA VAL A 68 -4.61 -1.64 -7.78
C VAL A 68 -5.21 -2.38 -8.95
N LEU A 69 -5.32 -3.69 -8.83
CA LEU A 69 -6.04 -4.53 -9.77
C LEU A 69 -7.35 -4.98 -9.11
N LYS A 70 -8.48 -4.57 -9.71
CA LYS A 70 -9.81 -4.84 -9.17
C LYS A 70 -10.39 -6.12 -9.74
N GLY A 71 -10.93 -6.98 -8.88
CA GLY A 71 -11.45 -8.30 -9.25
C GLY A 71 -10.44 -9.42 -9.04
N SER A 72 -10.89 -10.66 -9.19
CA SER A 72 -10.09 -11.86 -8.89
C SER A 72 -8.83 -11.92 -9.76
N ALA A 73 -7.67 -11.78 -9.13
CA ALA A 73 -6.37 -11.91 -9.79
C ALA A 73 -5.73 -13.30 -9.56
N SER A 74 -6.54 -14.30 -9.16
CA SER A 74 -6.07 -15.62 -8.75
C SER A 74 -5.35 -16.39 -9.86
N VAL A 75 -5.65 -16.08 -11.12
CA VAL A 75 -4.96 -16.65 -12.29
C VAL A 75 -3.49 -16.27 -12.32
N LEU A 76 -3.14 -15.05 -11.89
CA LEU A 76 -1.77 -14.53 -11.99
C LEU A 76 -1.01 -14.65 -10.66
N TYR A 77 -1.72 -14.54 -9.53
CA TYR A 77 -1.11 -14.43 -8.21
C TYR A 77 -1.53 -15.52 -7.22
N GLY A 78 -2.27 -16.54 -7.68
CA GLY A 78 -2.67 -17.68 -6.86
C GLY A 78 -3.74 -17.31 -5.82
N GLN A 79 -3.45 -17.58 -4.55
CA GLN A 79 -4.40 -17.34 -3.46
C GLN A 79 -4.50 -15.84 -3.14
N VAL A 80 -5.44 -15.16 -3.79
CA VAL A 80 -5.77 -13.75 -3.55
C VAL A 80 -7.26 -13.55 -3.36
N GLN A 81 -7.63 -12.47 -2.67
CA GLN A 81 -9.01 -12.14 -2.35
C GLN A 81 -9.78 -11.72 -3.61
N PRO A 82 -11.09 -12.03 -3.70
CA PRO A 82 -11.90 -11.77 -4.90
C PRO A 82 -12.12 -10.27 -5.17
N GLY A 83 -11.94 -9.42 -4.16
CA GLY A 83 -12.03 -7.96 -4.31
C GLY A 83 -10.97 -7.39 -5.23
N GLY A 84 -9.77 -7.95 -5.20
CA GLY A 84 -8.62 -7.45 -5.94
C GLY A 84 -7.32 -7.58 -5.15
N ILE A 85 -6.27 -7.02 -5.75
CA ILE A 85 -4.94 -6.96 -5.15
C ILE A 85 -4.42 -5.53 -5.16
N VAL A 86 -3.53 -5.22 -4.22
CA VAL A 86 -2.73 -4.00 -4.25
C VAL A 86 -1.27 -4.40 -4.34
N ASN A 87 -0.55 -3.91 -5.34
CA ASN A 87 0.87 -4.15 -5.52
C ASN A 87 1.66 -2.88 -5.17
N ALA A 88 2.51 -2.98 -4.16
CA ALA A 88 3.45 -1.94 -3.76
C ALA A 88 4.77 -2.13 -4.51
N VAL A 89 5.12 -1.18 -5.37
CA VAL A 89 6.35 -1.24 -6.18
C VAL A 89 7.44 -0.47 -5.44
N SER A 90 8.53 -1.14 -5.07
CA SER A 90 9.62 -0.52 -4.33
C SER A 90 10.34 0.56 -5.14
N LYS A 91 10.87 1.58 -4.46
CA LYS A 91 11.83 2.50 -5.09
C LYS A 91 13.07 1.71 -5.52
N ARG A 92 13.53 1.93 -6.75
CA ARG A 92 14.73 1.29 -7.30
C ARG A 92 15.84 2.32 -7.53
N PRO A 93 17.11 1.91 -7.49
CA PRO A 93 18.22 2.78 -7.87
C PRO A 93 18.02 3.33 -9.29
N LYS A 94 18.20 4.64 -9.47
CA LYS A 94 18.14 5.30 -10.78
C LYS A 94 19.55 5.50 -11.34
N LYS A 95 19.64 5.70 -12.66
CA LYS A 95 20.92 5.91 -13.36
C LYS A 95 21.53 7.27 -13.00
N GLU A 96 20.72 8.30 -12.87
CA GLU A 96 21.17 9.58 -12.31
C GLU A 96 21.17 9.54 -10.78
N ALA A 97 22.17 10.18 -10.16
CA ALA A 97 22.22 10.34 -8.72
C ALA A 97 21.09 11.24 -8.22
N ILE A 98 20.35 10.78 -7.22
CA ILE A 98 19.31 11.54 -6.54
C ILE A 98 19.69 11.63 -5.07
N ASN A 99 19.80 12.86 -4.57
CA ASN A 99 20.02 13.15 -3.15
C ASN A 99 18.80 13.92 -2.64
N GLU A 100 18.05 13.30 -1.74
CA GLU A 100 16.81 13.85 -1.19
C GLU A 100 16.89 13.84 0.34
N VAL A 101 16.58 14.97 0.97
CA VAL A 101 16.47 15.10 2.42
C VAL A 101 15.10 15.68 2.73
N GLY A 102 14.30 14.92 3.49
CA GLY A 102 12.97 15.33 3.94
C GLY A 102 12.98 15.62 5.45
N VAL A 103 12.26 16.66 5.85
CA VAL A 103 11.96 16.96 7.26
C VAL A 103 10.45 17.09 7.37
N GLU A 104 9.85 16.32 8.28
CA GLU A 104 8.42 16.37 8.57
C GLU A 104 8.22 16.94 9.99
N VAL A 105 7.22 17.81 10.13
CA VAL A 105 6.76 18.32 11.42
C VAL A 105 5.24 18.36 11.39
N GLY A 106 4.61 17.83 12.44
CA GLY A 106 3.16 17.67 12.51
C GLY A 106 2.59 18.02 13.89
N SER A 107 1.27 18.12 13.96
CA SER A 107 0.55 18.35 15.22
C SER A 107 0.63 17.12 16.13
N PHE A 108 0.50 17.32 17.45
CA PHE A 108 0.54 16.26 18.48
C PHE A 108 1.87 15.50 18.61
N GLY A 109 3.00 16.12 18.22
CA GLY A 109 4.32 15.48 18.31
C GLY A 109 4.56 14.43 17.23
N HIS A 110 3.74 14.41 16.17
CA HIS A 110 4.09 13.71 14.94
C HIS A 110 5.28 14.42 14.28
N ALA A 111 6.38 13.70 14.08
CA ALA A 111 7.56 14.12 13.35
C ALA A 111 8.03 12.93 12.49
#